data_AF-A0A2V5LXX1-F1
#
_entry.id   AF-A0A2V5LXX1-F1
#
_cell.length_a   1.000
_cell.length_b   1.000
_cell.length_c   1.000
_cell.angle_alpha   90.00
_cell.angle_beta   90.00
_cell.angle_gamma   90.00
#
_symmetry.space_group_name_H-M   'P 1'
#
loop_
_entity.id
_entity.type
_entity.pdbx_description
1 polymer ?
#
loop_
_entity_poly.entity_id
_entity_poly.type
_entity_poly.pdbx_seq_one_letter_code
_entity_poly.pdbx_strand_id
1 'polypeptide(L)' 'MQTAGPAIDGLLIRGLYLWNVRQQEVVVDYFNNLVGSPFFAIDPKNQQKVIKPTMPNNTEWAFPYELQLDFKQPLPLL' A
#
# COMPACT_ATOMS: atom_id res chain seq x y z
N MET A 1 -17.76 12.06 -26.50
CA MET A 1 -16.81 11.37 -25.59
C MET A 1 -16.57 12.31 -24.44
N GLN A 2 -17.06 12.00 -23.24
CA GLN A 2 -16.87 12.86 -22.08
C GLN A 2 -15.42 12.69 -21.64
N THR A 3 -14.59 13.70 -21.89
CA THR A 3 -13.25 13.77 -21.30
C THR A 3 -13.44 13.80 -19.80
N ALA A 4 -13.11 12.70 -19.12
CA ALA A 4 -13.02 12.68 -17.67
C ALA A 4 -12.07 13.81 -17.28
N GLY A 5 -12.57 14.75 -16.47
CA GLY A 5 -11.73 15.80 -15.90
C GLY A 5 -10.59 15.20 -15.08
N PRO A 6 -9.63 16.02 -14.64
CA PRO A 6 -8.56 15.54 -13.78
C PRO A 6 -9.15 14.80 -12.56
N ALA A 7 -8.62 13.62 -12.25
CA ALA A 7 -9.10 12.75 -11.19
C ALA A 7 -7.93 12.21 -10.36
N ILE A 8 -8.22 11.85 -9.10
CA ILE A 8 -7.30 11.12 -8.22
C ILE A 8 -7.58 9.64 -8.44
N ASP A 9 -6.63 8.93 -9.04
CA ASP A 9 -6.78 7.52 -9.40
C ASP A 9 -6.27 6.56 -8.31
N GLY A 10 -5.62 7.07 -7.26
CA GLY A 10 -5.09 6.26 -6.19
C GLY A 10 -4.31 7.04 -5.14
N LEU A 11 -3.75 6.29 -4.19
CA LEU A 11 -2.93 6.81 -3.10
C LEU A 11 -1.56 6.13 -3.09
N LEU A 12 -0.51 6.92 -2.82
CA LEU A 12 0.80 6.41 -2.45
C LEU A 12 1.02 6.62 -0.97
N ILE A 13 1.05 5.54 -0.18
CA ILE A 13 1.28 5.58 1.26
C ILE A 13 2.71 5.18 1.52
N ARG A 14 3.45 6.03 2.24
CA ARG A 14 4.77 5.72 2.77
C ARG A 14 4.70 5.74 4.28
N GLY A 15 5.17 4.68 4.91
CA GLY A 15 5.10 4.55 6.36
C GLY A 15 6.28 3.81 6.92
N LEU A 16 6.32 3.76 8.25
CA LEU A 16 7.28 3.00 9.04
C LEU A 16 6.48 2.01 9.91
N TYR A 17 6.90 0.76 9.96
CA TYR A 17 6.43 -0.17 10.99
C TYR A 17 7.56 -0.42 11.98
N LEU A 18 7.24 -0.45 13.27
CA LEU A 18 8.22 -0.66 14.33
C LEU A 18 8.69 -2.11 14.35
N TRP A 19 9.85 -2.35 14.96
CA TRP A 19 10.32 -3.69 15.25
C TRP A 19 9.21 -4.52 15.94
N ASN A 20 8.93 -5.68 15.38
CA ASN A 20 7.83 -6.55 15.80
C ASN A 20 8.29 -8.01 15.71
N VAL A 21 7.83 -8.87 16.61
CA VAL A 21 8.07 -10.33 16.56
C VAL A 21 7.63 -10.97 15.24
N ARG A 22 6.63 -10.38 14.57
CA ARG A 22 6.13 -10.78 13.24
C ARG A 22 6.87 -10.13 12.07
N GLN A 23 7.83 -9.23 12.34
CA GLN A 23 8.65 -8.56 11.34
C GLN A 23 7.81 -7.98 10.19
N GLN A 24 8.15 -8.28 8.94
CA GLN A 24 7.48 -7.77 7.75
C GLN A 24 6.05 -8.30 7.58
N GLU A 25 5.65 -9.38 8.27
CA GLU A 25 4.29 -9.93 8.14
C GLU A 25 3.20 -8.95 8.54
N VAL A 26 3.49 -7.97 9.41
CA VAL A 26 2.51 -6.92 9.77
C VAL A 26 2.06 -6.12 8.55
N VAL A 27 2.98 -5.84 7.64
CA VAL A 27 2.68 -5.14 6.38
C VAL A 27 1.92 -6.06 5.43
N VAL A 28 2.23 -7.35 5.42
CA VAL A 28 1.54 -8.37 4.61
C VAL A 28 0.08 -8.53 5.07
N ASP A 29 -0.16 -8.59 6.38
CA ASP A 29 -1.51 -8.65 6.93
C ASP A 29 -2.31 -7.39 6.63
N TYR A 30 -1.68 -6.23 6.74
CA TYR A 30 -2.31 -4.98 6.37
C TYR A 30 -2.69 -4.98 4.88
N PHE A 31 -1.81 -5.44 4.00
CA PHE A 31 -2.09 -5.62 2.58
C PHE A 31 -3.27 -6.58 2.34
N ASN A 32 -3.30 -7.73 3.01
CA ASN A 32 -4.39 -8.70 2.89
C ASN A 32 -5.73 -8.13 3.35
N ASN A 33 -5.73 -7.30 4.40
CA ASN A 33 -6.95 -6.60 4.84
C ASN A 33 -7.47 -5.61 3.79
N LEU A 34 -6.57 -4.99 3.00
CA LEU A 34 -6.96 -4.08 1.92
C LEU A 34 -7.59 -4.80 0.72
N VAL A 35 -7.34 -6.10 0.52
CA VAL A 35 -7.99 -6.90 -0.54
C VAL A 35 -9.52 -6.89 -0.38
N GLY A 36 -10.01 -6.87 0.85
CA GLY A 36 -11.44 -6.78 1.16
C GLY A 36 -12.03 -5.36 1.02
N SER A 37 -11.21 -4.35 0.74
CA SER A 37 -11.68 -2.95 0.71
C SER A 37 -12.64 -2.71 -0.46
N PRO A 38 -13.75 -1.96 -0.23
CA PRO A 38 -14.61 -1.52 -1.32
C PRO A 38 -13.94 -0.43 -2.18
N PHE A 39 -12.88 0.22 -1.70
CA PHE A 39 -12.29 1.39 -2.34
C PHE A 39 -11.11 1.09 -3.26
N PHE A 40 -10.28 0.09 -2.91
CA PHE A 40 -8.99 -0.13 -3.57
C PHE A 40 -8.97 -1.35 -4.49
N ALA A 41 -8.37 -1.22 -5.66
CA ALA A 41 -8.18 -2.28 -6.64
C ALA A 41 -6.89 -3.06 -6.33
N ILE A 42 -6.94 -3.94 -5.33
CA ILE A 42 -5.77 -4.72 -4.88
C ILE A 42 -5.71 -6.07 -5.61
N ASP A 43 -4.59 -6.34 -6.27
CA ASP A 43 -4.26 -7.67 -6.80
C ASP A 43 -3.46 -8.46 -5.74
N PRO A 44 -4.06 -9.47 -5.08
CA PRO A 44 -3.38 -10.25 -4.03
C PRO A 44 -2.17 -11.04 -4.57
N LYS A 45 -2.07 -11.24 -5.89
CA LYS A 45 -0.95 -11.97 -6.51
C LYS A 45 0.28 -11.08 -6.76
N ASN A 46 0.16 -9.76 -6.58
CA ASN A 46 1.20 -8.77 -6.89
C ASN A 46 1.74 -8.04 -5.65
N GLN A 47 1.85 -8.74 -4.53
CA GLN A 47 2.37 -8.19 -3.26
C GLN A 47 3.77 -7.54 -3.39
N GLN A 48 4.59 -8.01 -4.33
CA GLN A 48 5.94 -7.48 -4.59
C GLN A 48 5.94 -6.02 -5.11
N LYS A 49 4.83 -5.53 -5.69
CA LYS A 49 4.69 -4.13 -6.08
C LYS A 49 4.43 -3.19 -4.89
N VAL A 50 4.10 -3.78 -3.74
CA VAL A 50 3.51 -3.09 -2.58
C VAL A 50 4.38 -3.21 -1.33
N ILE A 51 5.39 -4.09 -1.33
CA ILE A 51 6.30 -4.21 -0.20
C ILE A 51 7.72 -4.34 -0.73
N LYS A 52 8.46 -3.23 -0.70
CA LYS A 52 9.91 -3.24 -0.97
C LYS A 52 10.61 -3.76 0.29
N PRO A 53 11.36 -4.87 0.21
CA PRO A 53 12.07 -5.39 1.36
C PRO A 53 13.13 -4.37 1.80
N THR A 54 13.11 -4.03 3.08
CA THR A 54 14.25 -3.38 3.73
C THR A 54 15.07 -4.42 4.46
N MET A 55 16.38 -4.39 4.27
CA MET A 55 17.28 -5.30 4.96
C MET A 55 17.16 -5.07 6.47
N PRO A 56 16.84 -6.09 7.28
CA PRO A 56 16.91 -5.95 8.72
C PRO A 56 18.37 -5.70 9.11
N ASN A 57 18.67 -4.53 9.65
CA ASN A 57 19.90 -4.31 10.40
C ASN A 57 19.52 -4.28 11.89
N ASN A 58 20.39 -4.79 12.78
CA ASN A 58 20.15 -4.79 14.23
C ASN A 58 20.24 -3.38 14.85
N THR A 59 20.19 -2.33 14.04
CA THR A 59 20.48 -0.95 14.44
C THR A 59 19.23 -0.06 14.32
N GLU A 60 18.23 -0.46 13.53
CA GLU A 60 17.01 0.32 13.27
C GLU A 60 15.78 -0.26 13.97
N TRP A 61 15.07 0.61 14.70
CA TRP A 61 13.87 0.29 15.48
C TRP A 61 12.58 0.37 14.64
N ALA A 62 12.69 0.75 13.37
CA ALA A 62 11.58 0.94 12.44
C ALA A 62 12.00 0.66 11.00
N PHE A 63 11.07 0.11 10.21
CA PHE A 63 11.29 -0.34 8.85
C PHE A 63 10.32 0.36 7.89
N PRO A 64 10.79 0.92 6.77
CA PRO A 64 9.93 1.59 5.83
C PRO A 64 9.16 0.60 4.96
N TYR A 65 7.96 1.01 4.60
CA TYR A 65 7.12 0.34 3.61
C TYR A 65 6.45 1.38 2.70
N GLU A 66 6.09 0.96 1.50
CA GLU A 66 5.45 1.81 0.50
C GLU A 66 4.28 1.06 -0.14
N LEU A 67 3.05 1.54 0.05
CA LEU A 67 1.85 0.96 -0.56
C LEU A 67 1.37 1.85 -1.69
N GLN A 68 1.32 1.30 -2.90
CA GLN A 68 0.61 1.92 -4.01
C GLN A 68 -0.80 1.32 -4.07
N LEU A 69 -1.80 2.16 -3.84
CA LEU A 69 -3.20 1.77 -3.72
C LEU A 69 -4.03 2.48 -4.81
N ASP A 70 -4.26 1.78 -5.90
CA ASP A 70 -5.14 2.28 -6.96
C ASP A 70 -6.61 2.19 -6.51
N PHE A 71 -7.42 3.19 -6.85
CA PHE A 71 -8.85 3.18 -6.56
C PHE A 71 -9.61 2.33 -7.60
N LYS A 72 -10.68 1.66 -7.16
CA LYS A 72 -11.63 1.02 -8.08
C LYS A 72 -12.39 2.06 -8.91
N GLN A 73 -12.63 3.22 -8.32
CA GLN A 73 -13.28 4.35 -8.96
C GLN A 73 -12.49 5.63 -8.68
N PRO A 74 -11.97 6.31 -9.71
CA PRO A 74 -11.29 7.60 -9.56
C PRO A 74 -12.16 8.64 -8.87
N LEU A 75 -11.53 9.46 -8.02
CA LEU A 75 -12.20 10.59 -7.35
C LEU A 75 -12.03 11.86 -8.21
N PRO A 76 -13.09 12.64 -8.45
CA PRO A 76 -12.94 13.90 -9.18
C PRO A 76 -12.05 14.89 -8.40
N LEU A 77 -11.14 15.56 -9.10
CA LEU A 77 -10.47 16.74 -8.55
C LEU A 77 -11.50 17.89 -8.59
N LEU A 78 -11.90 18.36 -7.41
CA LEU A 78 -12.85 19.46 -7.23
C LEU A 78 -12.46 20.70 -8.04
#